data_AF-A0A354YYC5-F1
#
_entry.id   AF-A0A354YYC5-F1
#
_cell.length_a   1.000
_cell.length_b   1.000
_cell.length_c   1.000
_cell.angle_alpha   90.00
_cell.angle_beta   90.00
_cell.angle_gamma   90.00
#
_symmetry.space_group_name_H-M   'P 1'
#
loop_
_entity.id
_entity.type
_entity.pdbx_description
1 polymer ?
#
loop_
_entity_poly.entity_id
_entity_poly.type
_entity_poly.pdbx_seq_one_letter_code
_entity_poly.pdbx_strand_id
1 'polypeptide(L)'
;MRFETGDIVNGIESESLCKCGRTLSIFKGFRGRTGDIIKVRGVCVSVAGIENVIRGIKECSNNYEYLAVKNGTGMDQIKVRIEPQSDIASERWDDIRKKVAESLQLAFMVNMDVEVVPPGTLPVYELKAKRFRDLRS
;
A
#
# COMPACT_ATOMS: atom_id res chain seq x y z
N MET A 1 -19.87 18.35 11.93
CA MET A 1 -19.15 17.33 11.13
C MET A 1 -17.89 16.92 11.91
N ARG A 2 -17.67 15.63 12.16
CA ARG A 2 -16.44 15.10 12.80
C ARG A 2 -15.82 14.10 11.82
N PHE A 3 -14.68 14.44 11.23
CA PHE A 3 -14.00 13.62 10.24
C PHE A 3 -13.01 12.68 10.95
N GLU A 4 -13.11 11.38 10.67
CA GLU A 4 -12.20 10.37 11.20
C GLU A 4 -10.92 10.35 10.37
N THR A 5 -9.80 10.78 10.95
CA THR A 5 -8.52 10.87 10.24
C THR A 5 -7.81 9.53 10.09
N GLY A 6 -8.17 8.57 10.95
CA GLY A 6 -7.46 7.32 11.11
C GLY A 6 -6.03 7.49 11.63
N ASP A 7 -5.62 8.66 12.12
CA ASP A 7 -4.26 8.86 12.64
C ASP A 7 -4.18 8.47 14.14
N ILE A 8 -3.20 7.64 14.48
CA ILE A 8 -2.85 7.26 15.85
C ILE A 8 -1.71 8.16 16.31
N VAL A 9 -1.94 8.89 17.40
CA VAL A 9 -0.93 9.71 18.08
C VAL A 9 -0.59 9.10 19.44
N ASN A 10 0.59 9.39 19.97
CA ASN A 10 1.04 8.87 21.28
C ASN A 10 0.34 9.53 22.50
N GLY A 11 -0.71 10.31 22.25
CA GLY A 11 -1.41 11.12 23.25
C GLY A 11 -1.14 12.61 23.11
N ILE A 12 -1.76 13.38 23.99
CA ILE A 12 -1.61 14.83 24.08
C ILE A 12 -0.66 15.14 25.24
N GLU A 13 0.26 16.08 25.02
CA GLU A 13 1.10 16.66 26.08
C GLU A 13 0.21 17.44 27.05
N SER A 14 0.09 16.95 28.28
CA SER A 14 -0.88 17.45 29.26
C SER A 14 -0.35 18.59 30.13
N GLU A 15 0.97 18.82 30.17
CA GLU A 15 1.57 19.52 31.33
C GLU A 15 2.60 20.62 31.01
N SER A 16 2.85 20.99 29.76
CA SER A 16 3.79 22.10 29.49
C SER A 16 3.26 23.12 28.49
N LEU A 17 3.19 24.38 28.93
CA LEU A 17 3.13 25.53 28.03
C LEU A 17 4.35 25.44 27.12
N CYS A 18 4.10 25.41 25.81
CA CYS A 18 5.18 25.38 24.84
C CYS A 18 6.11 26.56 25.09
N LYS A 19 7.43 26.35 25.00
CA LYS A 19 8.45 27.42 25.16
C LYS A 19 8.23 28.63 24.23
N CYS A 20 7.43 28.48 23.16
CA CYS A 20 7.05 29.56 22.25
C CYS A 20 5.85 30.41 22.71
N GLY A 21 5.27 30.14 23.89
CA GLY A 21 4.15 30.91 24.45
C GLY A 21 2.75 30.55 23.91
N ARG A 22 2.64 29.57 23.00
CA ARG A 22 1.35 29.10 22.47
C ARG A 22 0.63 28.20 23.48
N THR A 23 -0.69 28.29 23.50
CA THR A 23 -1.59 27.55 24.39
C THR A 23 -2.28 26.35 23.73
N LEU A 24 -1.88 26.01 22.50
CA LEU A 24 -2.44 24.87 21.76
C LEU A 24 -1.95 23.54 22.34
N SER A 25 -2.82 22.53 22.34
CA SER A 25 -2.46 21.15 22.66
C SER A 25 -1.41 20.63 21.68
N ILE A 26 -0.42 19.91 22.21
CA ILE A 26 0.68 19.32 21.42
C ILE A 26 0.52 17.80 21.42
N PHE A 27 0.66 17.15 20.27
CA PHE A 27 0.73 15.70 20.21
C PHE A 27 2.14 15.21 20.59
N LYS A 28 2.23 14.11 21.35
CA LYS A 28 3.50 13.43 21.72
C LYS A 28 4.15 12.67 20.54
N GLY A 29 3.95 13.15 19.33
CA GLY A 29 4.34 12.50 18.09
C GLY A 29 3.26 11.60 17.48
N PHE A 30 3.50 11.24 16.22
CA PHE A 30 2.69 10.35 15.42
C PHE A 30 3.13 8.90 15.63
N ARG A 31 2.18 8.00 15.87
CA ARG A 31 2.43 6.57 16.06
C ARG A 31 2.19 5.76 14.79
N GLY A 32 1.16 6.11 14.02
CA GLY A 32 0.75 5.34 12.85
C GLY A 32 -0.64 5.72 12.39
N ARG A 33 -1.22 4.92 11.48
CA ARG A 33 -2.62 5.02 11.10
C ARG A 33 -3.39 3.77 11.48
N THR A 34 -4.64 3.95 11.93
CA THR A 34 -5.66 2.90 11.91
C THR A 34 -6.18 2.74 10.48
N GLY A 35 -6.51 1.51 10.11
CA GLY A 35 -7.00 1.16 8.78
C GLY A 35 -5.91 0.84 7.77
N ASP A 36 -6.33 0.35 6.60
CA ASP A 36 -5.42 -0.22 5.60
C ASP A 36 -4.80 0.86 4.69
N ILE A 37 -4.13 1.88 5.26
CA ILE A 37 -3.45 2.95 4.51
C ILE A 37 -1.93 2.90 4.73
N ILE A 38 -1.19 2.86 3.63
CA ILE A 38 0.27 2.82 3.58
C ILE A 38 0.77 4.16 3.06
N LYS A 39 1.75 4.77 3.74
CA LYS A 39 2.45 5.96 3.22
C LYS A 39 3.69 5.54 2.45
N VAL A 40 3.82 5.92 1.19
CA VAL A 40 5.02 5.72 0.36
C VAL A 40 5.34 7.02 -0.37
N ARG A 41 6.56 7.53 -0.17
CA ARG A 41 7.05 8.79 -0.80
C ARG A 41 6.07 9.97 -0.65
N GLY A 42 5.45 10.10 0.53
CA GLY A 42 4.49 11.16 0.83
C GLY A 42 3.05 10.91 0.33
N VAL A 43 2.82 9.85 -0.46
CA VAL A 43 1.50 9.48 -0.97
C VAL A 43 0.83 8.47 -0.03
N CYS A 44 -0.47 8.65 0.22
CA CYS A 44 -1.29 7.71 0.99
C CYS A 44 -1.95 6.72 0.04
N VAL A 45 -1.56 5.46 0.12
CA VAL A 45 -2.07 4.37 -0.71
C VAL A 45 -2.95 3.47 0.14
N SER A 46 -4.21 3.30 -0.25
CA SER A 46 -5.10 2.37 0.44
C SER A 46 -4.92 0.96 -0.13
N VAL A 47 -4.82 -0.02 0.76
CA VAL A 47 -4.75 -1.44 0.42
C VAL A 47 -5.96 -1.86 -0.40
N ALA A 48 -7.16 -1.54 0.09
CA ALA A 48 -8.40 -1.83 -0.63
C ALA A 48 -8.43 -1.18 -2.03
N GLY A 49 -7.80 -0.01 -2.20
CA GLY A 49 -7.66 0.62 -3.51
C GLY A 49 -6.78 -0.18 -4.46
N ILE A 50 -5.63 -0.70 -4.00
CA ILE A 50 -4.78 -1.61 -4.79
C ILE A 50 -5.59 -2.84 -5.20
N GLU A 51 -6.30 -3.47 -4.26
CA GLU A 51 -7.14 -4.63 -4.54
C GLU A 51 -8.19 -4.35 -5.61
N ASN A 52 -8.85 -3.20 -5.54
CA ASN A 52 -9.89 -2.81 -6.49
C ASN A 52 -9.32 -2.59 -7.90
N VAL A 53 -8.14 -1.98 -8.02
CA VAL A 53 -7.46 -1.82 -9.31
C VAL A 53 -7.12 -3.17 -9.92
N ILE A 54 -6.50 -4.07 -9.15
CA ILE A 54 -6.10 -5.40 -9.65
C ILE A 54 -7.33 -6.22 -10.05
N ARG A 55 -8.39 -6.24 -9.22
CA ARG A 55 -9.64 -6.96 -9.53
C ARG A 55 -10.37 -6.41 -10.76
N GLY A 56 -10.14 -5.14 -11.13
CA GLY A 56 -10.69 -4.55 -12.35
C GLY A 56 -10.05 -5.08 -13.64
N ILE A 57 -8.89 -5.74 -13.54
CA ILE A 57 -8.13 -6.25 -14.69
C ILE A 57 -8.44 -7.74 -14.86
N LYS A 58 -9.21 -8.08 -15.90
CA LYS A 58 -9.74 -9.43 -16.14
C LYS A 58 -8.67 -10.51 -16.28
N GLU A 59 -7.49 -10.12 -16.75
CA GLU A 59 -6.37 -11.04 -16.94
C GLU A 59 -5.66 -11.42 -15.64
N CYS A 60 -5.90 -10.69 -14.55
CA CYS A 60 -5.36 -11.00 -13.22
C CYS A 60 -6.25 -12.01 -12.50
N SER A 61 -5.63 -12.90 -11.74
CA SER A 61 -6.33 -13.80 -10.82
C SER A 61 -6.73 -13.08 -9.53
N ASN A 62 -7.48 -13.76 -8.67
CA ASN A 62 -7.84 -13.25 -7.33
C ASN A 62 -6.69 -13.38 -6.30
N ASN A 63 -5.55 -13.92 -6.70
CA ASN A 63 -4.39 -14.15 -5.86
C ASN A 63 -3.28 -13.13 -6.18
N TYR A 64 -2.96 -12.30 -5.19
CA TYR A 64 -1.98 -11.23 -5.31
C TYR A 64 -1.45 -10.86 -3.94
N GLU A 65 -0.24 -10.30 -3.93
CA GLU A 65 0.48 -9.86 -2.74
C GLU A 65 1.05 -8.47 -2.98
N TYR A 66 1.13 -7.66 -1.93
CA TYR A 66 1.80 -6.36 -1.99
C TYR A 66 2.62 -6.10 -0.73
N LEU A 67 3.81 -5.55 -0.95
CA LEU A 67 4.86 -5.41 0.03
C LEU A 67 5.31 -3.95 0.05
N ALA A 68 5.38 -3.34 1.24
CA ALA A 68 6.12 -2.10 1.39
C ALA A 68 7.59 -2.45 1.64
N VAL A 69 8.47 -2.00 0.76
CA VAL A 69 9.90 -2.34 0.77
C VAL A 69 10.75 -1.09 0.60
N LYS A 70 12.04 -1.21 0.92
CA LYS A 70 13.08 -0.24 0.52
C LYS A 70 13.64 -0.68 -0.84
N ASN A 71 13.67 0.22 -1.82
CA ASN A 71 14.30 -0.04 -3.10
C ASN A 71 15.84 0.00 -2.98
N GLY A 72 16.56 -0.29 -4.08
CA GLY A 72 18.03 -0.28 -4.10
C GLY A 72 18.70 1.05 -3.71
N THR A 73 17.96 2.15 -3.65
CA THR A 73 18.45 3.46 -3.20
C THR A 73 17.97 3.84 -1.79
N GLY A 74 17.34 2.92 -1.06
CA GLY A 74 16.82 3.18 0.29
C GLY A 74 15.52 4.00 0.35
N MET A 75 14.86 4.22 -0.79
CA MET A 75 13.55 4.87 -0.86
C MET A 75 12.43 3.86 -0.71
N ASP A 76 11.36 4.27 -0.04
CA ASP A 76 10.15 3.46 0.08
C ASP A 76 9.55 3.18 -1.30
N GLN A 77 9.08 1.95 -1.50
CA GLN A 77 8.42 1.49 -2.70
C GLN A 77 7.37 0.43 -2.34
N ILE A 78 6.28 0.39 -3.10
CA ILE A 78 5.33 -0.72 -3.03
C ILE A 78 5.69 -1.70 -4.14
N LYS A 79 5.94 -2.95 -3.78
CA LYS A 79 6.06 -4.07 -4.71
C LYS A 79 4.75 -4.85 -4.74
N VAL A 80 4.18 -5.04 -5.92
CA VAL A 80 2.91 -5.72 -6.17
C VAL A 80 3.20 -6.96 -7.00
N ARG A 81 2.92 -8.13 -6.44
CA ARG A 81 3.07 -9.42 -7.10
C ARG A 81 1.69 -9.95 -7.45
N ILE A 82 1.47 -10.25 -8.73
CA ILE A 82 0.19 -10.72 -9.23
C ILE A 82 0.34 -12.04 -9.97
N GLU A 83 -0.67 -12.88 -9.86
CA GLU A 83 -0.82 -14.05 -10.72
C GLU A 83 -1.77 -13.71 -11.88
N PRO A 84 -1.43 -14.08 -13.11
CA PRO A 84 -2.39 -14.04 -14.21
C PRO A 84 -3.39 -15.20 -14.07
N GLN A 85 -4.50 -15.13 -14.81
CA GLN A 85 -5.40 -16.28 -14.97
C GLN A 85 -4.63 -17.47 -15.60
N SER A 86 -5.03 -18.70 -15.25
CA SER A 86 -4.30 -19.91 -15.64
C SER A 86 -4.31 -20.20 -17.15
N ASP A 87 -5.25 -19.62 -17.89
CA ASP A 87 -5.39 -19.72 -19.34
C ASP A 87 -4.54 -18.69 -20.11
N ILE A 88 -3.84 -17.79 -19.41
CA ILE A 88 -3.01 -16.75 -20.01
C ILE A 88 -1.60 -17.27 -20.27
N ALA A 89 -1.21 -17.25 -21.54
CA ALA A 89 0.14 -17.60 -21.99
C ALA A 89 1.21 -16.63 -21.47
N SER A 90 2.41 -17.14 -21.18
CA SER A 90 3.52 -16.39 -20.57
C SER A 90 4.00 -15.19 -21.38
N GLU A 91 3.82 -15.23 -22.70
CA GLU A 91 4.17 -14.17 -23.64
C GLU A 91 3.38 -12.89 -23.37
N ARG A 92 2.19 -13.01 -22.77
CA ARG A 92 1.32 -11.88 -22.42
C ARG A 92 1.61 -11.28 -21.05
N TRP A 93 2.51 -11.87 -20.26
CA TRP A 93 2.71 -11.43 -18.87
C TRP A 93 3.31 -10.03 -18.79
N ASP A 94 4.19 -9.64 -19.72
CA ASP A 94 4.74 -8.27 -19.72
C ASP A 94 3.67 -7.22 -20.06
N ASP A 95 2.72 -7.55 -20.94
CA ASP A 95 1.59 -6.67 -21.25
C ASP A 95 0.68 -6.48 -20.02
N ILE A 96 0.42 -7.56 -19.29
CA ILE A 96 -0.36 -7.51 -18.04
C ILE A 96 0.38 -6.69 -16.98
N ARG A 97 1.69 -6.91 -16.83
CA ARG A 97 2.55 -6.15 -15.91
C ARG A 97 2.45 -4.65 -16.19
N LYS A 98 2.59 -4.24 -17.46
CA LYS A 98 2.47 -2.83 -17.89
C LYS A 98 1.08 -2.28 -17.61
N LYS A 99 0.03 -2.99 -18.01
CA LYS A 99 -1.38 -2.59 -17.78
C LYS A 99 -1.68 -2.36 -16.30
N VAL A 100 -1.21 -3.24 -15.44
CA VAL A 100 -1.39 -3.14 -13.99
C VAL A 100 -0.59 -1.98 -13.41
N ALA A 101 0.68 -1.82 -13.83
CA ALA A 101 1.51 -0.71 -13.39
C ALA A 101 0.92 0.65 -13.79
N GLU A 102 0.45 0.79 -15.03
CA GLU A 102 -0.22 2.00 -15.53
C GLU A 102 -1.51 2.28 -14.77
N SER A 103 -2.34 1.26 -14.53
CA SER A 103 -3.60 1.41 -13.79
C SER A 103 -3.36 1.84 -12.34
N LEU A 104 -2.35 1.28 -11.67
CA LEU A 104 -1.96 1.68 -10.32
C LEU A 104 -1.37 3.09 -10.29
N GLN A 105 -0.53 3.44 -11.27
CA GLN A 105 0.03 4.78 -11.39
C GLN A 105 -1.08 5.83 -11.60
N LEU A 106 -2.06 5.54 -12.44
CA LEU A 106 -3.22 6.42 -12.66
C LEU A 106 -4.10 6.55 -11.41
N ALA A 107 -4.27 5.47 -10.64
CA ALA A 107 -5.10 5.49 -9.44
C ALA A 107 -4.46 6.25 -8.27
N PHE A 108 -3.13 6.13 -8.10
CA PHE A 108 -2.43 6.62 -6.91
C PHE A 108 -1.42 7.72 -7.17
N MET A 109 -1.13 8.04 -8.44
CA MET A 109 -0.11 9.00 -8.86
C MET A 109 1.30 8.67 -8.31
N VAL A 110 1.57 7.39 -8.07
CA VAL A 110 2.87 6.88 -7.62
C VAL A 110 3.22 5.59 -8.36
N ASN A 111 4.48 5.47 -8.76
CA ASN A 111 4.98 4.26 -9.43
C ASN A 111 5.13 3.13 -8.41
N MET A 112 4.50 1.99 -8.70
CA MET A 112 4.64 0.75 -7.94
C MET A 112 5.44 -0.27 -8.77
N ASP A 113 6.27 -1.06 -8.11
CA ASP A 113 6.99 -2.17 -8.77
C ASP A 113 6.02 -3.33 -8.97
N VAL A 114 5.76 -3.72 -10.21
CA VAL A 114 4.81 -4.80 -10.53
C VAL A 114 5.57 -6.00 -11.08
N GLU A 115 5.36 -7.15 -10.45
CA GLU A 115 5.92 -8.45 -10.85
C GLU A 115 4.76 -9.41 -11.15
N VAL A 116 4.83 -10.07 -12.31
CA VAL A 116 3.91 -11.16 -12.66
C VAL A 116 4.60 -12.47 -12.35
N VAL A 117 3.95 -13.32 -11.55
CA VAL A 117 4.47 -14.62 -11.14
C VAL A 117 3.57 -15.74 -11.70
N PRO A 118 4.08 -16.98 -11.85
CA PRO A 118 3.27 -18.07 -12.37
C PRO A 118 2.00 -18.32 -11.53
N PRO A 119 0.88 -18.70 -12.17
CA PRO A 119 -0.36 -19.02 -11.45
C PRO A 119 -0.14 -20.07 -10.35
N GLY A 120 -0.72 -19.85 -9.17
CA GLY A 120 -0.62 -20.75 -8.02
C GLY A 120 0.70 -20.74 -7.25
N THR A 121 1.56 -19.73 -7.45
CA THR A 121 2.86 -19.62 -6.76
C THR A 121 2.82 -18.73 -5.52
N LEU A 122 1.86 -17.82 -5.42
CA LEU A 122 1.64 -16.99 -4.25
C LEU A 122 0.86 -17.76 -3.18
N PRO A 123 1.15 -17.51 -1.89
CA PRO A 123 0.40 -18.12 -0.80
C PRO A 123 -1.09 -17.79 -0.90
N VAL A 124 -1.96 -18.77 -0.69
CA VAL A 124 -3.40 -18.54 -0.66
C VAL A 124 -3.76 -17.89 0.68
N TYR A 125 -4.25 -16.66 0.64
CA TYR A 125 -4.66 -15.92 1.83
C TYR A 125 -6.17 -16.02 2.04
N GLU A 126 -6.61 -16.72 3.09
CA GLU A 126 -8.03 -16.84 3.46
C GLU A 126 -8.66 -15.52 3.97
N LEU A 127 -7.85 -14.56 4.43
CA LEU A 127 -8.30 -13.28 4.99
C LEU A 127 -7.57 -12.10 4.34
N LYS A 128 -8.31 -10.99 4.09
CA LYS A 128 -7.78 -9.72 3.55
C LYS A 128 -6.52 -9.23 4.28
N ALA A 129 -6.49 -9.39 5.60
CA ALA A 129 -5.44 -8.85 6.48
C ALA A 129 -4.05 -9.48 6.31
N LYS A 130 -3.89 -10.57 5.52
CA LYS A 130 -2.58 -11.22 5.35
C LYS A 130 -1.86 -10.90 4.03
N ARG A 131 -2.49 -10.19 3.09
CA ARG A 131 -1.92 -9.90 1.76
C ARG A 131 -0.92 -8.74 1.77
N PHE A 132 -0.99 -7.88 2.78
CA PHE A 132 -0.04 -6.79 2.99
C PHE A 132 1.08 -7.20 3.93
N ARG A 133 2.33 -6.88 3.57
CA ARG A 133 3.47 -6.96 4.49
C ARG A 133 4.30 -5.68 4.41
N ASP A 134 4.58 -5.08 5.57
CA ASP A 134 5.52 -3.97 5.67
C ASP A 134 6.90 -4.51 6.05
N LEU A 135 7.86 -4.44 5.12
CA LEU A 135 9.23 -4.92 5.27
C LEU A 135 10.23 -3.76 5.32
N ARG A 136 9.74 -2.54 5.59
CA ARG A 136 10.59 -1.37 5.83
C ARG A 136 11.10 -1.43 7.27
N SER A 137 12.39 -1.74 7.43
CA SER A 137 13.12 -1.63 8.70
C SER A 137 13.60 -0.21 8.95
#